data_AF-A0A415HVP3-F1
#
_entry.id   AF-A0A415HVP3-F1
#
_cell.length_a   1.000
_cell.length_b   1.000
_cell.length_c   1.000
_cell.angle_alpha   90.00
_cell.angle_beta   90.00
_cell.angle_gamma   90.00
#
_symmetry.space_group_name_H-M   'P 1'
#
loop_
_entity.id
_entity.type
_entity.pdbx_description
1 polymer ?
#
loop_
_entity_poly.entity_id
_entity_poly.type
_entity_poly.pdbx_seq_one_letter_code
_entity_poly.pdbx_strand_id
1 'polypeptide(L)'
;MAALKGYKSVAVIEFGSGCCKSTYHYAIYDDGTNYKPKDIVYVSGNATCPIASIKEIITPEEADLRFKKSITAEVICKIDKSAYENRVNNRKRAENIKKKMDKMIKVMDENKKYEMYANENPELLKLLNEFKEVSGM
;
A
#
# COMPACT_ATOMS: atom_id res chain seq x y z
N MET A 1 -18.34 7.26 -27.89
CA MET A 1 -17.03 7.80 -28.31
C MET A 1 -16.62 7.13 -29.60
N ALA A 2 -15.87 7.83 -30.46
CA ALA A 2 -15.37 7.24 -31.71
C ALA A 2 -14.35 6.14 -31.43
N ALA A 3 -14.21 5.18 -32.35
CA ALA A 3 -13.20 4.14 -32.27
C ALA A 3 -11.79 4.74 -32.40
N LEU A 4 -10.90 4.38 -31.48
CA LEU A 4 -9.48 4.77 -31.52
C LEU A 4 -8.72 3.88 -32.50
N LYS A 5 -7.65 4.43 -33.10
CA LYS A 5 -6.79 3.77 -34.10
C LYS A 5 -5.34 4.24 -33.94
N GLY A 6 -4.38 3.47 -34.43
CA GLY A 6 -2.96 3.84 -34.42
C GLY A 6 -2.23 3.65 -33.08
N TYR A 7 -2.85 2.97 -32.12
CA TYR A 7 -2.21 2.58 -30.87
C TYR A 7 -1.30 1.35 -31.08
N LYS A 8 -0.23 1.30 -30.29
CA LYS A 8 0.85 0.30 -30.38
C LYS A 8 0.50 -1.00 -29.65
N SER A 9 -0.24 -0.89 -28.54
CA SER A 9 -0.66 -2.01 -27.72
C SER A 9 -1.95 -1.68 -26.97
N VAL A 10 -2.47 -2.65 -26.22
CA VAL A 10 -3.71 -2.52 -25.47
C VAL A 10 -3.50 -2.96 -24.03
N ALA A 11 -3.83 -2.08 -23.08
CA ALA A 11 -3.93 -2.43 -21.66
C ALA A 11 -5.26 -3.12 -21.40
N VAL A 12 -5.19 -4.31 -20.80
CA VAL A 12 -6.33 -5.01 -20.23
C VAL A 12 -6.43 -4.62 -18.76
N ILE A 13 -7.58 -4.08 -18.36
CA ILE A 13 -7.84 -3.59 -17.00
C ILE A 13 -9.12 -4.22 -16.48
N GLU A 14 -9.09 -4.69 -15.24
CA GLU A 14 -10.25 -5.25 -14.55
C GLU A 14 -10.77 -4.26 -13.52
N PHE A 15 -12.03 -3.86 -13.65
CA PHE A 15 -12.74 -3.06 -12.67
C PHE A 15 -13.77 -3.90 -11.92
N GLY A 16 -14.10 -3.48 -10.70
CA GLY A 16 -15.07 -4.15 -9.84
C GLY A 16 -14.45 -5.11 -8.83
N SER A 17 -15.30 -5.74 -8.02
CA SER A 17 -14.91 -6.64 -6.94
C SER A 17 -15.78 -7.90 -6.92
N GLY A 18 -15.22 -9.02 -6.46
CA GLY A 18 -15.98 -10.28 -6.31
C GLY A 18 -16.52 -10.78 -7.66
N CYS A 19 -17.81 -11.14 -7.68
CA CYS A 19 -18.51 -11.62 -8.89
C CYS A 19 -18.80 -10.53 -9.93
N CYS A 20 -18.64 -9.25 -9.59
CA CYS A 20 -18.98 -8.12 -10.47
C CYS A 20 -17.77 -7.58 -11.26
N LYS A 21 -16.77 -8.42 -11.53
CA LYS A 21 -15.55 -8.03 -12.24
C LYS A 21 -15.83 -7.93 -13.74
N SER A 22 -15.45 -6.79 -14.32
CA SER A 22 -15.56 -6.53 -15.75
C SER A 22 -14.19 -6.17 -16.32
N THR A 23 -13.88 -6.74 -17.48
CA THR A 23 -12.62 -6.51 -18.19
C THR A 23 -12.82 -5.46 -19.28
N TYR A 24 -11.90 -4.49 -19.32
CA TYR A 24 -11.91 -3.36 -20.23
C TYR A 24 -10.57 -3.26 -20.96
N HIS A 25 -10.61 -2.70 -22.16
CA HIS A 25 -9.48 -2.60 -23.07
C HIS A 25 -9.21 -1.13 -23.37
N TYR A 26 -7.98 -0.70 -23.11
CA TYR A 26 -7.53 0.68 -23.27
C TYR A 26 -6.37 0.73 -24.25
N ALA A 27 -6.45 1.62 -25.23
CA ALA A 27 -5.36 1.88 -26.17
C ALA A 27 -4.10 2.39 -25.44
N ILE A 28 -2.93 1.92 -25.85
CA ILE A 28 -1.63 2.46 -25.46
C ILE A 28 -0.93 2.95 -26.73
N TYR A 29 -0.70 4.25 -26.83
CA TYR A 29 0.08 4.85 -27.91
C TYR A 29 1.58 4.80 -27.61
N ASP A 30 2.40 5.05 -28.62
CA ASP A 30 3.84 5.18 -28.42
C ASP A 30 4.16 6.57 -27.81
N ASP A 31 3.98 6.69 -26.50
CA ASP A 31 4.22 7.90 -25.71
C ASP A 31 5.61 7.93 -25.06
N GLY A 32 6.48 6.99 -25.44
CA GLY A 32 7.82 6.81 -24.85
C GLY A 32 7.83 6.09 -23.50
N THR A 33 6.67 5.70 -22.96
CA THR A 33 6.57 4.98 -21.68
C THR A 33 6.52 3.46 -21.89
N ASN A 34 7.34 2.73 -21.14
CA ASN A 34 7.28 1.28 -21.10
C ASN A 34 6.29 0.79 -20.02
N TYR A 35 5.02 0.67 -20.40
CA TYR A 35 3.97 0.12 -19.54
C TYR A 35 4.15 -1.37 -19.29
N LYS A 36 3.82 -1.83 -18.08
CA LYS A 36 3.90 -3.24 -17.68
C LYS A 36 2.69 -3.65 -16.83
N PRO A 37 2.37 -4.95 -16.74
CA PRO A 37 1.42 -5.46 -15.74
C PRO A 37 1.76 -4.94 -14.34
N LYS A 38 0.73 -4.61 -13.56
CA LYS A 38 0.77 -3.98 -12.23
C LYS A 38 1.13 -2.50 -12.20
N ASP A 39 1.46 -1.88 -13.33
CA ASP A 39 1.58 -0.43 -13.36
C ASP A 39 0.23 0.22 -13.05
N ILE A 40 0.27 1.27 -12.22
CA ILE A 40 -0.89 2.10 -11.93
C ILE A 40 -0.94 3.20 -12.99
N VAL A 41 -2.09 3.36 -13.62
CA VAL A 41 -2.29 4.28 -14.73
C VAL A 41 -3.55 5.11 -14.56
N TYR A 42 -3.53 6.30 -15.14
CA TYR A 42 -4.72 7.10 -15.39
C TYR A 42 -5.26 6.78 -16.78
N VAL A 43 -6.56 6.53 -16.89
CA VAL A 43 -7.21 6.16 -18.16
C VAL A 43 -8.32 7.15 -18.53
N SER A 44 -8.55 7.30 -19.83
CA SER A 44 -9.66 8.12 -20.35
C SER A 44 -11.01 7.39 -20.30
N GLY A 45 -12.07 8.08 -20.70
CA GLY A 45 -13.43 7.53 -20.76
C GLY A 45 -14.24 7.71 -19.48
N ASN A 46 -15.38 7.02 -19.41
CA ASN A 46 -16.39 7.23 -18.36
C ASN A 46 -16.26 6.25 -17.18
N ALA A 47 -15.04 5.86 -16.82
CA ALA A 47 -14.83 5.03 -15.64
C ALA A 47 -15.11 5.84 -14.36
N THR A 48 -15.91 5.31 -13.44
CA THR A 48 -16.18 5.94 -12.13
C THR A 48 -14.90 6.22 -11.34
N CYS A 49 -13.89 5.36 -11.51
CA CYS A 49 -12.53 5.59 -11.05
C CYS A 49 -11.57 5.44 -12.24
N PRO A 50 -11.01 6.54 -12.77
CA PRO A 50 -10.09 6.49 -13.91
C PRO A 50 -8.66 6.07 -13.52
N ILE A 51 -8.40 5.76 -12.24
CA ILE A 51 -7.10 5.24 -11.78
C ILE A 51 -7.22 3.72 -11.63
N ALA A 52 -6.36 2.98 -12.33
CA ALA A 52 -6.43 1.52 -12.36
C ALA A 52 -5.06 0.86 -12.48
N SER A 53 -5.01 -0.44 -12.19
CA SER A 53 -3.83 -1.28 -12.37
C SER A 53 -3.95 -2.05 -13.69
N ILE A 54 -2.90 -2.02 -14.51
CA ILE A 54 -2.82 -2.87 -15.69
C ILE A 54 -2.76 -4.34 -15.26
N LYS A 55 -3.64 -5.18 -15.80
CA LYS A 55 -3.62 -6.63 -15.58
C LYS A 55 -2.68 -7.32 -16.56
N GLU A 56 -2.80 -6.94 -17.83
CA GLU A 56 -2.11 -7.54 -18.97
C GLU A 56 -1.92 -6.47 -20.05
N ILE A 57 -0.90 -6.64 -20.88
CA ILE A 57 -0.71 -5.86 -22.11
C ILE A 57 -0.73 -6.85 -23.26
N ILE A 58 -1.60 -6.59 -24.23
CA ILE A 58 -1.80 -7.41 -25.43
C ILE A 58 -1.56 -6.59 -26.69
N THR A 59 -1.39 -7.27 -27.82
CA THR A 59 -1.32 -6.60 -29.12
C THR A 59 -2.71 -6.13 -29.57
N PRO A 60 -2.80 -5.15 -30.49
CA PRO A 60 -4.07 -4.76 -31.10
C PRO A 60 -4.82 -5.94 -31.74
N GLU A 61 -4.11 -6.86 -32.40
CA GLU A 61 -4.71 -8.03 -33.04
C GLU A 61 -5.31 -8.99 -32.02
N GLU A 62 -4.61 -9.25 -30.91
CA GLU A 62 -5.14 -10.04 -29.81
C GLU A 62 -6.37 -9.39 -29.17
N ALA A 63 -6.37 -8.06 -29.05
CA ALA A 63 -7.51 -7.32 -28.53
C ALA A 63 -8.74 -7.47 -29.45
N ASP A 64 -8.57 -7.36 -30.77
CA ASP A 64 -9.66 -7.54 -31.74
C ASP A 64 -10.26 -8.95 -31.68
N LEU A 65 -9.44 -9.97 -31.40
CA LEU A 65 -9.90 -11.36 -31.22
C LEU A 65 -10.67 -11.56 -29.90
N ARG A 66 -10.15 -11.03 -28.79
CA ARG A 66 -10.73 -11.20 -27.44
C ARG A 66 -11.94 -10.29 -27.20
N PHE A 67 -11.94 -9.11 -27.80
CA PHE A 67 -12.90 -8.05 -27.56
C PHE A 67 -13.55 -7.61 -28.88
N LYS A 68 -14.74 -8.14 -29.17
CA LYS A 68 -15.50 -7.86 -30.41
C LYS A 68 -16.10 -6.45 -30.51
N LYS A 69 -15.60 -5.48 -29.73
CA LYS A 69 -16.07 -4.10 -29.71
C LYS A 69 -14.90 -3.17 -29.98
N SER A 70 -15.18 -1.98 -30.50
CA SER A 70 -14.13 -0.99 -30.72
C SER A 70 -13.56 -0.48 -29.41
N ILE A 71 -12.24 -0.35 -29.35
CA ILE A 71 -11.55 0.38 -28.29
C ILE A 71 -11.86 1.87 -28.46
N THR A 72 -12.28 2.52 -27.38
CA THR A 72 -12.74 3.92 -27.38
C THR A 72 -12.14 4.76 -26.26
N ALA A 73 -11.28 4.15 -25.44
CA ALA A 73 -10.58 4.78 -24.33
C ALA A 73 -9.11 4.36 -24.34
N GLU A 74 -8.28 5.13 -23.65
CA GLU A 74 -6.82 4.99 -23.70
C GLU A 74 -6.18 5.16 -22.33
N VAL A 75 -4.95 4.67 -22.21
CA VAL A 75 -4.06 5.00 -21.11
C VAL A 75 -3.50 6.40 -21.37
N ILE A 76 -3.69 7.30 -20.41
CA ILE A 76 -3.23 8.70 -20.49
C ILE A 76 -1.80 8.82 -19.94
N CYS A 77 -1.53 8.22 -18.78
CA CYS A 77 -0.19 8.23 -18.20
C CYS A 77 -0.01 7.13 -17.14
N LYS A 78 1.26 6.80 -16.88
CA LYS A 78 1.70 6.03 -15.72
C LYS A 78 1.76 6.92 -14.48
N ILE A 79 1.19 6.44 -13.37
CA ILE A 79 1.18 7.15 -12.09
C ILE A 79 2.35 6.67 -11.24
N ASP A 80 3.27 7.58 -10.94
CA ASP A 80 4.29 7.35 -9.90
C ASP A 80 3.73 7.69 -8.51
N LYS A 81 3.67 6.66 -7.66
CA LYS A 81 3.25 6.77 -6.25
C LYS A 81 4.40 6.62 -5.25
N SER A 82 5.64 6.50 -5.71
CA SER A 82 6.81 6.25 -4.87
C SER A 82 6.94 7.23 -3.70
N ALA A 83 6.82 8.54 -3.97
CA ALA A 83 6.89 9.58 -2.95
C ALA A 83 5.77 9.46 -1.91
N TYR A 84 4.56 9.09 -2.32
CA TYR A 84 3.43 8.88 -1.42
C TYR A 84 3.63 7.64 -0.54
N GLU A 85 4.03 6.51 -1.14
CA GLU A 85 4.30 5.26 -0.43
C GLU A 85 5.41 5.44 0.61
N ASN A 86 6.46 6.19 0.29
CA ASN A 86 7.51 6.56 1.25
C ASN A 86 6.95 7.29 2.47
N ARG A 87 6.06 8.27 2.28
CA ARG A 87 5.41 8.97 3.41
C ARG A 87 4.53 8.04 4.24
N VAL A 88 3.79 7.13 3.61
CA VAL A 88 2.95 6.14 4.30
C VAL A 88 3.83 5.20 5.15
N ASN A 89 4.91 4.69 4.56
CA ASN A 89 5.83 3.78 5.24
C ASN A 89 6.54 4.47 6.42
N ASN A 90 6.94 5.73 6.26
CA ASN A 90 7.54 6.52 7.34
C ASN A 90 6.58 6.71 8.52
N ARG A 91 5.29 6.99 8.27
CA ARG A 91 4.28 7.08 9.35
C ARG A 91 4.11 5.75 10.08
N LYS A 92 4.00 4.64 9.36
CA LYS A 92 3.92 3.29 9.96
C LYS A 92 5.15 2.98 10.81
N ARG A 93 6.35 3.33 10.31
CA ARG A 93 7.60 3.13 11.04
C ARG A 93 7.65 3.98 12.31
N ALA A 94 7.28 5.26 12.22
CA ALA A 94 7.24 6.16 13.38
C ALA A 94 6.25 5.68 14.44
N GLU A 95 5.05 5.24 14.04
CA GLU A 95 4.05 4.68 14.96
C GLU A 95 4.57 3.41 15.65
N ASN A 96 5.21 2.51 14.90
CA ASN A 96 5.80 1.31 15.47
C ASN A 96 6.95 1.60 16.43
N ILE A 97 7.79 2.59 16.12
CA ILE A 97 8.87 3.04 17.01
C ILE A 97 8.26 3.62 18.29
N LYS A 98 7.27 4.51 18.18
CA LYS A 98 6.58 5.10 19.33
C LYS A 98 5.97 4.01 20.22
N LYS A 99 5.24 3.06 19.65
CA LYS A 99 4.68 1.93 20.42
C LYS A 99 5.75 1.11 21.16
N LYS A 100 6.93 0.92 20.56
CA LYS A 100 8.05 0.24 21.22
C LYS A 100 8.62 1.07 22.37
N MET A 101 8.81 2.38 22.15
CA MET A 101 9.27 3.31 23.18
C MET A 101 8.29 3.35 24.36
N ASP A 102 7.00 3.51 24.09
CA ASP A 102 5.95 3.56 25.13
C ASP A 102 5.92 2.27 25.96
N LYS A 103 6.10 1.10 25.32
CA LYS A 103 6.22 -0.19 26.03
C LYS A 103 7.46 -0.25 26.92
N MET A 104 8.61 0.19 26.42
CA MET A 104 9.86 0.20 27.20
C MET A 104 9.75 1.16 28.39
N ILE A 105 9.20 2.35 28.19
CA ILE A 105 8.96 3.32 29.26
C ILE A 105 8.02 2.74 30.31
N LYS A 106 6.91 2.11 29.92
CA LYS A 106 5.96 1.53 30.87
C LYS A 106 6.62 0.49 31.79
N VAL A 107 7.46 -0.39 31.23
CA VAL A 107 8.23 -1.38 32.02
C VAL A 107 9.22 -0.67 32.96
N MET A 108 9.91 0.36 32.48
CA MET A 108 10.86 1.11 33.30
C MET A 108 10.20 1.93 34.42
N ASP A 109 9.04 2.54 34.15
CA ASP A 109 8.29 3.35 35.13
C ASP A 109 7.72 2.49 36.26
N GLU A 110 7.24 1.28 35.94
CA GLU A 110 6.81 0.30 36.94
C GLU A 110 7.98 -0.06 37.88
N ASN A 111 9.16 -0.36 37.33
CA ASN A 111 10.35 -0.69 38.11
C ASN A 111 10.88 0.50 38.93
N LYS A 112 10.96 1.70 38.33
CA LYS A 112 11.41 2.90 39.03
C LYS A 112 10.46 3.34 40.13
N LYS A 113 9.15 3.11 40.01
CA LYS A 113 8.21 3.37 41.11
C LYS A 113 8.55 2.56 42.36
N TYR A 114 8.80 1.27 42.21
CA TYR A 114 9.19 0.44 43.35
C TYR A 114 10.51 0.90 43.95
N GLU A 115 11.52 1.21 43.12
CA GLU A 115 12.81 1.74 43.61
C GLU A 115 12.65 3.10 44.32
N MET A 116 11.80 4.01 43.82
CA MET A 116 11.55 5.30 44.45
C MET A 116 10.84 5.16 45.79
N TYR A 117 9.78 4.36 45.89
CA TYR A 117 9.04 4.20 47.15
C TYR A 117 9.77 3.31 48.17
N ALA A 118 10.57 2.33 47.72
CA ALA A 118 11.37 1.49 48.60
C ALA A 118 12.43 2.28 49.38
N ASN A 119 12.95 3.37 48.82
CA ASN A 119 13.88 4.25 49.52
C ASN A 119 13.27 4.93 50.75
N GLU A 120 11.94 5.12 50.77
CA GLU A 120 11.21 5.76 51.88
C GLU A 120 10.47 4.75 52.77
N ASN A 121 10.35 3.47 52.37
CA ASN A 121 9.65 2.43 53.12
C ASN A 121 10.51 1.15 53.27
N PRO A 122 11.00 0.85 54.49
CA PRO A 122 11.87 -0.31 54.76
C PRO A 122 11.25 -1.69 54.46
N GLU A 123 9.92 -1.85 54.60
CA GLU A 123 9.25 -3.13 54.29
C GLU A 123 9.15 -3.34 52.78
N LEU A 124 8.87 -2.27 52.03
CA LEU A 124 8.82 -2.31 50.57
C LEU A 124 10.21 -2.59 49.98
N LEU A 125 11.28 -2.10 50.60
CA LEU A 125 12.66 -2.41 50.22
C LEU A 125 12.99 -3.90 50.36
N LYS A 126 12.54 -4.56 51.44
CA LYS A 126 12.70 -6.01 51.61
C LYS A 126 11.99 -6.80 50.52
N LEU A 127 10.74 -6.45 50.22
CA LEU A 127 9.95 -7.10 49.17
C LEU A 127 10.56 -6.89 47.78
N LEU A 128 11.12 -5.71 47.51
CA LEU A 128 11.82 -5.43 46.25
C LEU A 128 13.10 -6.26 46.09
N ASN A 129 13.87 -6.44 47.18
CA ASN A 129 15.08 -7.26 47.15
C ASN A 129 14.76 -8.75 46.93
N GLU A 130 13.75 -9.30 47.62
CA GLU A 130 13.27 -10.67 47.35
C GLU A 130 12.78 -10.83 45.91
N PHE A 131 12.04 -9.85 45.38
CA PHE A 131 11.59 -9.89 44.00
C PHE A 131 12.75 -9.95 43.01
N LYS A 132 13.83 -9.18 43.22
CA LYS A 132 15.04 -9.21 42.38
C LYS A 132 15.76 -10.56 42.44
N GLU A 133 15.93 -11.13 43.64
CA GLU A 133 16.56 -12.46 43.81
C GLU A 133 15.79 -13.59 43.12
N VAL A 134 14.44 -13.58 43.18
CA VAL A 134 13.61 -14.65 42.60
C VAL A 134 13.41 -14.48 41.10
N SER A 135 13.35 -13.24 40.59
CA SER A 135 13.19 -12.97 39.16
C SER A 135 14.49 -13.01 38.35
N GLY A 136 15.65 -13.07 39.03
CA GLY A 136 16.98 -13.08 38.40
C GLY A 136 17.38 -11.75 37.76
N MET A 137 16.83 -10.64 38.26
CA MET A 137 17.13 -9.26 37.84
C MET A 137 18.33 -8.66 38.57
#